data_AF-A0A1F6D0J9-F1
#
_entry.id   AF-A0A1F6D0J9-F1
#
_cell.length_a   1.000
_cell.length_b   1.000
_cell.length_c   1.000
_cell.angle_alpha   90.00
_cell.angle_beta   90.00
_cell.angle_gamma   90.00
#
_symmetry.space_group_name_H-M   'P 1'
#
loop_
_entity.id
_entity.type
_entity.pdbx_description
1 polymer ?
#
loop_
_entity_poly.entity_id
_entity_poly.type
_entity_poly.pdbx_seq_one_letter_code
_entity_poly.pdbx_strand_id
1 'polypeptide(L)'
;MINQDDIRQQVVDKIGIKSASLAVQEAVVSQVGENIMTRVVTAIHGILPEEKRAEFETLIGAGDVDALNAFLKPHVPNLDILVQQEAEKEIAAYKEEVAKQST
;
A
#
# COMPACT_ATOMS: atom_id res chain seq x y z
N MET A 1 5.79 17.66 4.03
CA MET A 1 4.90 17.25 2.92
C MET A 1 5.59 16.09 2.22
N ILE A 2 5.01 14.89 2.28
CA ILE A 2 5.47 13.79 1.44
C ILE A 2 4.88 14.07 0.05
N ASN A 3 5.73 14.35 -0.93
CA ASN A 3 5.28 14.66 -2.29
C ASN A 3 4.94 13.36 -3.02
N GLN A 4 3.84 13.31 -3.78
CA GLN A 4 3.46 12.09 -4.54
C GLN A 4 4.58 11.64 -5.50
N ASP A 5 5.33 12.60 -6.03
CA ASP A 5 6.50 12.33 -6.86
C ASP A 5 7.62 11.60 -6.11
N ASP A 6 7.82 11.88 -4.81
CA ASP A 6 8.85 11.22 -4.00
C ASP A 6 8.49 9.75 -3.73
N ILE A 7 7.20 9.45 -3.48
CA ILE A 7 6.74 8.07 -3.29
C ILE A 7 6.88 7.29 -4.60
N ARG A 8 6.47 7.89 -5.72
CA ARG A 8 6.63 7.28 -7.05
C ARG A 8 8.09 6.96 -7.34
N GLN A 9 9.00 7.91 -7.11
CA GLN A 9 10.44 7.67 -7.29
C GLN A 9 10.93 6.56 -6.39
N GLN A 10 10.55 6.53 -5.11
CA GLN A 10 10.94 5.44 -4.21
C GLN A 10 10.47 4.07 -4.69
N VAL A 11 9.25 3.95 -5.23
CA VAL A 11 8.74 2.69 -5.77
C VAL A 11 9.50 2.28 -7.02
N VAL A 12 9.71 3.20 -7.98
CA VAL A 12 10.49 2.96 -9.20
C VAL A 12 11.93 2.52 -8.88
N ASP A 13 12.56 3.20 -7.93
CA ASP A 13 13.91 2.92 -7.42
C ASP A 13 13.98 1.55 -6.76
N LYS A 14 13.05 1.29 -5.84
CA LYS A 14 13.03 0.03 -5.09
C LYS A 14 12.78 -1.14 -6.02
N ILE A 15 11.88 -1.04 -6.99
CA ILE A 15 11.58 -2.13 -7.95
C ILE A 15 12.72 -2.30 -8.97
N GLY A 16 13.41 -1.22 -9.34
CA GLY A 16 14.52 -1.25 -10.30
C GLY A 16 14.09 -1.00 -11.74
N ILE A 17 12.98 -0.28 -11.96
CA ILE A 17 12.40 -0.03 -13.31
C ILE A 17 12.72 1.36 -13.87
N LYS A 18 13.73 2.06 -13.34
CA LYS A 18 14.14 3.40 -13.79
C LYS A 18 14.39 3.49 -15.30
N SER A 19 14.89 2.42 -15.90
CA SER A 19 15.21 2.35 -17.33
C SER A 19 14.01 1.98 -18.20
N ALA A 20 12.87 1.60 -17.62
CA ALA A 20 11.65 1.32 -18.35
C ALA A 20 11.01 2.63 -18.87
N SER A 21 10.12 2.52 -19.86
CA SER A 21 9.37 3.68 -20.35
C SER A 21 8.47 4.25 -19.25
N LEU A 22 8.13 5.54 -19.34
CA LEU A 22 7.23 6.19 -18.38
C LEU A 22 5.88 5.47 -18.25
N ALA A 23 5.32 5.00 -19.37
CA ALA A 23 4.09 4.22 -19.38
C ALA A 23 4.21 2.91 -18.59
N VAL A 24 5.35 2.21 -18.69
CA VAL A 24 5.61 1.00 -17.89
C VAL A 24 5.79 1.37 -16.42
N GLN A 25 6.55 2.42 -16.12
CA GLN A 25 6.72 2.87 -14.73
C GLN A 25 5.39 3.24 -14.08
N GLU A 26 4.49 3.91 -14.80
CA GLU A 26 3.15 4.27 -14.31
C GLU A 26 2.27 3.04 -14.10
N ALA A 27 2.25 2.11 -15.05
CA ALA A 27 1.49 0.88 -14.92
C ALA A 27 1.94 0.07 -13.70
N VAL A 28 3.26 -0.09 -13.51
CA VAL A 28 3.82 -0.82 -12.37
C VAL A 28 3.56 -0.11 -11.05
N VAL A 29 3.76 1.20 -10.99
CA VAL A 29 3.48 1.98 -9.77
C VAL A 29 2.00 1.90 -9.40
N SER A 30 1.09 1.96 -10.37
CA SER A 30 -0.35 1.81 -10.14
C SER A 30 -0.69 0.43 -9.59
N GLN A 31 -0.20 -0.62 -10.25
CA GLN A 31 -0.45 -2.01 -9.86
C GLN A 31 0.09 -2.29 -8.44
N VAL A 32 1.35 -1.92 -8.18
CA VAL A 32 1.98 -2.11 -6.87
C VAL A 32 1.26 -1.28 -5.81
N GLY A 33 0.88 -0.04 -6.11
CA GLY A 33 0.12 0.81 -5.19
C GLY A 33 -1.23 0.21 -4.79
N GLU A 34 -1.97 -0.35 -5.74
CA GLU A 34 -3.25 -1.03 -5.49
C GLU A 34 -3.08 -2.28 -4.62
N ASN A 35 -2.04 -3.08 -4.90
CA ASN A 35 -1.72 -4.26 -4.12
C ASN A 35 -1.31 -3.90 -2.68
N ILE A 36 -0.51 -2.85 -2.50
CA ILE A 36 -0.14 -2.33 -1.17
C ILE A 36 -1.40 -1.94 -0.40
N MET A 37 -2.31 -1.19 -1.02
CA MET A 37 -3.56 -0.79 -0.39
C MET A 37 -4.38 -2.02 0.04
N THR A 38 -4.51 -3.01 -0.85
CA THR A 38 -5.23 -4.27 -0.57
C THR A 38 -4.62 -5.01 0.63
N ARG A 39 -3.28 -5.10 0.69
CA ARG A 39 -2.57 -5.72 1.81
C ARG A 39 -2.78 -4.97 3.12
N VAL A 40 -2.71 -3.64 3.10
CA VAL A 40 -2.94 -2.80 4.28
C VAL A 40 -4.36 -2.99 4.81
N VAL A 41 -5.37 -2.94 3.94
CA VAL A 41 -6.78 -3.18 4.31
C VAL A 41 -6.94 -4.56 4.93
N THR A 42 -6.34 -5.59 4.33
CA THR A 42 -6.38 -6.97 4.83
C THR A 42 -5.70 -7.10 6.20
N ALA A 43 -4.54 -6.47 6.38
CA ALA A 43 -3.82 -6.47 7.64
C ALA A 43 -4.61 -5.77 8.75
N ILE A 44 -5.23 -4.64 8.44
CA ILE A 44 -6.09 -3.91 9.38
C ILE A 44 -7.31 -4.76 9.76
N HIS A 45 -7.95 -5.46 8.80
CA HIS A 45 -9.03 -6.42 9.12
C HIS A 45 -8.61 -7.52 10.09
N GLY A 46 -7.36 -7.98 10.00
CA GLY A 46 -6.79 -8.96 10.93
C GLY A 46 -6.54 -8.40 12.34
N ILE A 47 -6.38 -7.09 12.49
CA ILE A 47 -6.13 -6.41 13.77
C ILE A 47 -7.44 -5.93 14.41
N LEU A 48 -8.38 -5.44 13.60
CA LEU A 48 -9.63 -4.88 14.09
C LEU A 48 -10.54 -5.96 14.69
N PRO A 49 -11.23 -5.65 15.80
CA PRO A 49 -12.36 -6.44 16.26
C PRO A 49 -13.41 -6.62 15.16
N GLU A 50 -14.09 -7.76 15.13
CA GLU A 50 -15.05 -8.10 14.09
C GLU A 50 -16.19 -7.07 14.01
N GLU A 51 -16.67 -6.61 15.16
CA GLU A 51 -17.72 -5.58 15.29
C GLU A 51 -17.30 -4.21 14.75
N LYS A 52 -16.01 -3.99 14.52
CA LYS A 52 -15.44 -2.74 14.00
C LYS A 52 -15.14 -2.76 12.49
N ARG A 53 -15.22 -3.93 11.85
CA ARG A 53 -14.89 -4.08 10.42
C ARG A 53 -15.87 -3.35 9.51
N ALA A 54 -17.18 -3.40 9.79
CA ALA A 54 -18.18 -2.70 8.99
C ALA A 54 -18.03 -1.16 9.05
N GLU A 55 -17.66 -0.63 10.22
CA GLU A 55 -17.37 0.79 10.41
C GLU A 55 -16.14 1.21 9.61
N PHE A 56 -15.09 0.37 9.62
CA PHE A 56 -13.88 0.56 8.82
C PHE A 56 -14.14 0.57 7.30
N GLU A 57 -14.90 -0.40 6.78
CA GLU A 57 -15.26 -0.46 5.36
C GLU A 57 -16.04 0.79 4.91
N THR A 58 -16.94 1.27 5.77
CA THR A 58 -17.70 2.51 5.52
C THR A 58 -16.77 3.73 5.46
N LEU A 59 -15.81 3.84 6.38
CA LEU A 59 -14.84 4.94 6.41
C LEU A 59 -13.91 4.93 5.19
N ILE A 60 -13.47 3.74 4.75
CA ILE A 60 -12.72 3.61 3.49
C ILE A 60 -13.55 4.08 2.31
N GLY A 61 -14.79 3.60 2.18
CA GLY A 61 -15.67 3.95 1.06
C GLY A 61 -16.03 5.42 0.99
N ALA A 62 -16.07 6.11 2.13
CA ALA A 62 -16.31 7.55 2.21
C ALA A 62 -15.11 8.40 1.77
N GLY A 63 -13.89 7.83 1.75
CA GLY A 63 -12.67 8.55 1.43
C GLY A 63 -12.25 9.59 2.49
N ASP A 64 -12.85 9.56 3.69
CA ASP A 64 -12.52 10.46 4.79
C ASP A 64 -11.27 9.96 5.52
N VAL A 65 -10.12 10.40 5.05
CA VAL A 65 -8.80 9.99 5.57
C VAL A 65 -8.59 10.41 7.01
N ASP A 66 -9.13 11.56 7.43
CA ASP A 66 -8.97 12.06 8.80
C ASP A 66 -9.81 11.23 9.78
N ALA A 67 -11.06 10.93 9.41
CA ALA A 67 -11.93 10.06 10.20
C ALA A 67 -11.38 8.62 10.26
N LEU A 68 -10.88 8.09 9.14
CA LEU A 68 -10.25 6.76 9.09
C LEU A 68 -9.03 6.69 10.01
N ASN A 69 -8.15 7.69 9.99
CA ASN A 69 -6.98 7.75 10.86
C ASN A 69 -7.38 7.82 12.35
N ALA A 70 -8.37 8.64 12.69
CA ALA A 70 -8.86 8.77 14.06
C ALA A 70 -9.46 7.45 14.57
N PHE A 71 -10.22 6.75 13.72
CA PHE A 71 -10.82 5.45 14.00
C PHE A 71 -9.76 4.34 14.20
N LEU A 72 -8.72 4.33 13.37
CA LEU A 72 -7.68 3.30 13.42
C LEU A 72 -6.71 3.49 14.58
N LYS A 73 -6.41 4.74 14.98
CA LYS A 73 -5.43 5.06 16.03
C LYS A 73 -5.53 4.22 17.32
N PRO A 74 -6.70 3.97 17.93
CA PRO A 74 -6.80 3.14 19.14
C PRO A 74 -6.52 1.64 18.90
N HIS A 75 -6.65 1.15 17.66
CA HIS A 75 -6.51 -0.27 17.32
C HIS A 75 -5.20 -0.59 16.60
N VAL A 76 -4.69 0.38 15.83
CA VAL A 76 -3.48 0.30 15.01
C VAL A 76 -2.61 1.51 15.37
N PRO A 77 -1.94 1.51 16.54
CA PRO A 77 -1.21 2.66 17.05
C PRO A 77 -0.01 3.08 16.17
N ASN A 78 0.48 2.18 15.31
CA ASN A 78 1.58 2.43 14.38
C ASN A 78 1.16 2.18 12.92
N LEU A 79 0.06 2.81 12.49
CA LEU A 79 -0.49 2.65 11.14
C LEU A 79 0.57 2.92 10.04
N ASP A 80 1.40 3.96 10.20
CA ASP A 80 2.47 4.27 9.25
C ASP A 80 3.49 3.13 9.12
N ILE A 81 3.84 2.47 10.23
CA ILE A 81 4.75 1.32 10.22
C ILE A 81 4.09 0.13 9.52
N LEU A 82 2.80 -0.11 9.77
CA LEU A 82 2.06 -1.17 9.09
C LEU A 82 2.05 -0.94 7.57
N VAL A 83 1.73 0.27 7.13
CA VAL A 83 1.75 0.64 5.71
C VAL A 83 3.13 0.43 5.11
N GLN A 84 4.19 0.88 5.79
CA GLN A 84 5.55 0.67 5.31
C GLN A 84 5.92 -0.82 5.21
N GLN A 85 5.55 -1.64 6.19
CA GLN A 85 5.81 -3.08 6.17
C GLN A 85 5.10 -3.79 5.03
N GLU A 86 3.81 -3.49 4.82
CA GLU A 86 3.05 -4.07 3.70
C GLU A 86 3.57 -3.58 2.35
N ALA A 87 4.03 -2.33 2.26
CA ALA A 87 4.71 -1.81 1.07
C ALA A 87 6.00 -2.58 0.74
N GLU A 88 6.84 -2.83 1.75
CA GLU A 88 8.09 -3.59 1.57
C GLU A 88 7.83 -5.04 1.16
N LYS A 89 6.81 -5.68 1.76
CA LYS A 89 6.39 -7.04 1.38
C LYS A 89 5.89 -7.11 -0.06
N GLU A 90 5.06 -6.16 -0.49
CA GLU A 90 4.56 -6.15 -1.87
C GLU A 90 5.67 -5.91 -2.88
N ILE A 91 6.56 -4.95 -2.62
CA ILE A 91 7.70 -4.69 -3.50
C ILE A 91 8.59 -5.93 -3.63
N ALA A 92 8.83 -6.66 -2.53
CA ALA A 92 9.58 -7.90 -2.56
C ALA A 92 8.86 -8.99 -3.38
N ALA A 93 7.56 -9.17 -3.15
CA ALA A 93 6.74 -10.14 -3.88
C ALA A 93 6.72 -9.84 -5.39
N TYR A 94 6.50 -8.59 -5.77
CA TYR A 94 6.50 -8.16 -7.17
C TYR A 94 7.83 -8.44 -7.86
N LYS A 95 8.97 -8.17 -7.19
CA LYS A 95 10.30 -8.51 -7.72
C LYS A 95 10.47 -10.00 -7.97
N GLU A 96 10.02 -10.84 -7.05
CA GLU A 96 10.08 -12.29 -7.23
C GLU A 96 9.21 -12.74 -8.41
N GLU A 97 8.02 -12.17 -8.59
CA GLU A 97 7.16 -12.48 -9.74
C GLU A 97 7.82 -12.09 -11.06
N VAL A 98 8.39 -10.90 -11.15
CA VAL A 98 9.12 -10.45 -12.35
C VAL A 98 10.32 -11.36 -12.64
N ALA A 99 11.06 -11.78 -11.61
CA ALA A 99 12.18 -12.71 -11.77
C ALA A 99 11.71 -14.09 -12.28
N LYS A 100 10.60 -14.61 -11.77
CA LYS A 100 10.00 -15.88 -12.19
C LYS A 100 9.49 -15.85 -13.63
N GLN A 101 8.94 -14.72 -14.08
CA GLN A 101 8.47 -14.56 -15.47
C GLN A 101 9.62 -14.39 -16.48
N SER A 102 10.83 -14.11 -16.00
CA SER A 102 12.03 -13.93 -16.83
C SER A 102 12.87 -15.20 -16.96
N THR A 103 12.43 -16.33 -16.40
CA THR A 103 13.08 -17.65 -16.43
C THR A 103 12.26 -18.63 -17.25
#